data_AF-A0A956U8D3-F1
#
_entry.id   AF-A0A956U8D3-F1
#
_cell.length_a   1.000
_cell.length_b   1.000
_cell.length_c   1.000
_cell.angle_alpha   90.00
_cell.angle_beta   90.00
_cell.angle_gamma   90.00
#
_symmetry.space_group_name_H-M   'P 1'
#
loop_
_entity.id
_entity.type
_entity.pdbx_description
1 polymer ?
#
loop_
_entity_poly.entity_id
_entity_poly.type
_entity_poly.pdbx_seq_one_letter_code
_entity_poly.pdbx_strand_id
1 'polypeptide(L)'
;MTKAQSQNKTKSKPKTLTESKSASRLLQPSPDGKRRCFGSKVGQEFYGEYHDTEWGVPVHDDRLLFEMLILEGAQAGLSWETILKKRKGYRKA
;
A
#
# COMPACT_ATOMS: atom_id res chain seq x y z
N MET A 1 -60.45 -1.03 18.80
CA MET A 1 -59.87 -0.90 17.44
C MET A 1 -58.38 -0.64 17.56
N THR A 2 -57.61 -1.72 17.62
CA THR A 2 -56.15 -1.77 17.77
C THR A 2 -55.48 -1.54 16.41
N LYS A 3 -54.56 -0.58 16.30
CA LYS A 3 -53.62 -0.52 15.16
C LYS A 3 -52.25 -0.98 15.63
N ALA A 4 -51.85 -2.13 15.11
CA ALA A 4 -50.54 -2.73 15.26
C ALA A 4 -49.48 -1.95 14.45
N GLN A 5 -48.28 -1.89 15.02
CA GLN A 5 -47.06 -1.42 14.38
C GLN A 5 -46.67 -2.37 13.24
N SER A 6 -46.19 -1.84 12.11
CA SER A 6 -45.49 -2.64 11.11
C SER A 6 -44.22 -1.92 10.64
N GLN A 7 -43.13 -2.65 10.76
CA GLN A 7 -41.75 -2.21 10.74
C GLN A 7 -41.27 -1.94 9.31
N ASN A 8 -40.55 -0.83 9.12
CA ASN A 8 -39.80 -0.54 7.90
C ASN A 8 -38.61 -1.50 7.77
N LYS A 9 -38.79 -2.57 6.99
CA LYS A 9 -37.74 -3.51 6.61
C LYS A 9 -36.98 -2.94 5.41
N THR A 10 -35.88 -2.24 5.66
CA THR A 10 -34.91 -1.90 4.61
C THR A 10 -34.33 -3.19 4.05
N LYS A 11 -34.66 -3.50 2.79
CA LYS A 11 -34.16 -4.68 2.07
C LYS A 11 -32.64 -4.57 1.94
N SER A 12 -31.90 -5.39 2.70
CA SER A 12 -30.49 -5.66 2.43
C SER A 12 -30.39 -6.49 1.15
N LYS A 13 -29.68 -5.94 0.15
CA LYS A 13 -29.40 -6.61 -1.12
C LYS A 13 -28.44 -7.79 -0.86
N PRO A 14 -28.68 -9.00 -1.41
CA PRO A 14 -27.85 -10.16 -1.11
C PRO A 14 -26.45 -9.99 -1.70
N LYS A 15 -25.41 -10.14 -0.88
CA LYS A 15 -24.02 -10.26 -1.35
C LYS A 15 -23.87 -11.67 -1.91
N THR A 16 -23.92 -11.81 -3.23
CA THR A 16 -23.57 -13.05 -3.93
C THR A 16 -22.09 -13.37 -3.70
N LEU A 17 -21.81 -14.50 -3.04
CA LEU A 17 -20.51 -15.17 -3.07
C LEU A 17 -20.30 -15.76 -4.46
N THR A 18 -19.68 -15.03 -5.38
CA THR A 18 -19.02 -15.60 -6.57
C THR A 18 -18.07 -14.56 -7.14
N GLU A 19 -16.95 -15.03 -7.70
CA GLU A 19 -15.76 -14.31 -8.18
C GLU A 19 -14.70 -13.98 -7.12
N SER A 20 -13.77 -14.93 -6.96
CA SER A 20 -12.40 -14.61 -6.56
C SER A 20 -11.80 -13.70 -7.62
N LYS A 21 -11.94 -12.38 -7.44
CA LYS A 21 -11.28 -11.38 -8.28
C LYS A 21 -9.78 -11.53 -8.06
N SER A 22 -9.05 -11.97 -9.08
CA SER A 22 -7.59 -12.07 -9.07
C SER A 22 -6.95 -10.82 -8.48
N ALA A 23 -5.95 -10.96 -7.61
CA ALA A 23 -5.33 -9.86 -6.86
C ALA A 23 -4.91 -8.66 -7.73
N SER A 24 -4.50 -8.92 -8.98
CA SER A 24 -4.15 -7.89 -9.97
C SER A 24 -5.30 -6.93 -10.32
N ARG A 25 -6.57 -7.34 -10.16
CA ARG A 25 -7.75 -6.54 -10.52
C ARG A 25 -8.11 -5.48 -9.46
N LEU A 26 -7.59 -5.59 -8.23
CA LEU A 26 -7.85 -4.64 -7.14
C LEU A 26 -6.84 -3.49 -7.08
N LEU A 27 -5.72 -3.61 -7.79
CA LEU A 27 -4.68 -2.58 -7.83
C LEU A 27 -5.05 -1.51 -8.84
N GLN A 28 -5.16 -0.27 -8.38
CA GLN A 28 -5.36 0.89 -9.25
C GLN A 28 -4.11 1.10 -10.11
N PRO A 29 -4.26 1.39 -11.42
CA PRO A 29 -3.13 1.72 -12.27
C PRO A 29 -2.52 3.05 -11.84
N SER A 30 -1.20 3.11 -11.91
CA SER A 30 -0.40 4.32 -11.73
C SER A 30 -0.52 5.22 -12.97
N PRO A 31 -0.09 6.51 -12.90
CA PRO A 31 -0.11 7.41 -14.06
C PRO A 31 0.70 6.89 -15.26
N ASP A 32 1.74 6.10 -15.02
CA ASP A 32 2.56 5.43 -16.04
C ASP A 32 1.97 4.08 -16.52
N GLY A 33 0.71 3.78 -16.15
CA GLY A 33 -0.02 2.58 -16.55
C GLY A 33 0.36 1.30 -15.79
N LYS A 34 1.37 1.34 -14.92
CA LYS A 34 1.80 0.15 -14.14
C LYS A 34 0.91 -0.09 -12.93
N ARG A 35 0.73 -1.36 -12.55
CA ARG A 35 0.04 -1.74 -11.30
C ARG A 35 1.08 -2.15 -10.26
N ARG A 36 1.25 -1.31 -9.23
CA ARG A 36 2.17 -1.54 -8.11
C ARG A 36 1.41 -1.75 -6.82
N CYS A 37 1.99 -2.50 -5.88
CA CYS A 37 1.38 -2.71 -4.56
C CYS A 37 1.39 -1.45 -3.69
N PHE A 38 2.33 -0.53 -3.94
CA PHE A 38 2.37 0.83 -3.38
C PHE A 38 3.08 1.78 -4.36
N GLY A 39 3.05 3.09 -4.10
CA GLY A 39 3.68 4.07 -5.00
C GLY A 39 2.89 4.31 -6.30
N SER A 40 1.61 3.93 -6.36
CA SER A 40 0.77 4.07 -7.57
C SER A 40 0.03 5.41 -7.67
N LYS A 41 0.10 6.27 -6.65
CA LYS A 41 -0.65 7.53 -6.62
C LYS A 41 0.12 8.64 -7.35
N VAL A 42 -0.62 9.58 -7.94
CA VAL A 42 -0.04 10.84 -8.47
C VAL A 42 0.75 11.53 -7.36
N GLY A 43 1.98 11.97 -7.65
CA GLY A 43 2.88 12.60 -6.68
C GLY A 43 3.73 11.62 -5.85
N GLN A 44 3.62 10.30 -6.12
CA GLN A 44 4.44 9.26 -5.49
C GLN A 44 5.42 8.61 -6.48
N GLU A 45 5.81 9.31 -7.54
CA GLU A 45 6.64 8.75 -8.62
C GLU A 45 7.97 8.19 -8.08
N PHE A 46 8.63 8.93 -7.18
CA PHE A 46 9.81 8.47 -6.44
C PHE A 46 9.58 7.15 -5.68
N TYR A 47 8.41 7.00 -5.06
CA TYR A 47 8.10 5.81 -4.28
C TYR A 47 7.77 4.62 -5.18
N GLY A 48 7.14 4.89 -6.34
CA GLY A 48 6.94 3.91 -7.40
C GLY A 48 8.24 3.46 -8.07
N GLU A 49 9.23 4.34 -8.23
CA GLU A 49 10.56 3.97 -8.72
C GLU A 49 11.28 3.04 -7.74
N TYR A 50 11.25 3.38 -6.44
CA TYR A 50 11.76 2.50 -5.38
C TYR A 50 11.07 1.13 -5.39
N HIS A 51 9.74 1.08 -5.55
CA HIS A 51 9.00 -0.17 -5.69
C HIS A 51 9.52 -1.02 -6.85
N ASP A 52 9.73 -0.40 -8.01
CA ASP A 52 10.06 -1.14 -9.24
C ASP A 52 11.51 -1.63 -9.28
N THR A 53 12.43 -0.91 -8.63
CA THR A 53 13.88 -1.10 -8.82
C THR A 53 14.61 -1.60 -7.59
N GLU A 54 14.07 -1.37 -6.39
CA GLU A 54 14.73 -1.71 -5.13
C GLU A 54 13.91 -2.69 -4.29
N TRP A 55 12.59 -2.52 -4.23
CA TRP A 55 11.76 -3.30 -3.32
C TRP A 55 11.59 -4.76 -3.77
N GLY A 56 11.97 -5.69 -2.90
CA GLY A 56 11.89 -7.13 -3.19
C GLY A 56 12.97 -7.64 -4.15
N VAL A 57 13.91 -6.78 -4.57
CA VAL A 57 15.07 -7.19 -5.37
C VAL A 57 16.12 -7.79 -4.43
N PRO A 58 16.65 -9.02 -4.70
CA PRO A 58 17.68 -9.62 -3.86
C PRO A 58 18.96 -8.78 -3.81
N VAL A 59 19.44 -8.50 -2.59
CA VAL A 59 20.67 -7.75 -2.33
C VAL A 59 21.62 -8.60 -1.49
N HIS A 60 22.90 -8.61 -1.86
CA HIS A 60 23.97 -9.35 -1.17
C HIS A 60 25.09 -8.43 -0.65
N ASP A 61 24.91 -7.11 -0.73
CA ASP A 61 25.84 -6.13 -0.16
C ASP A 61 25.50 -5.88 1.31
N ASP A 62 26.43 -6.22 2.21
CA ASP A 62 26.25 -6.10 3.65
C ASP A 62 25.96 -4.67 4.13
N ARG A 63 26.56 -3.65 3.49
CA ARG A 63 26.33 -2.25 3.87
C ARG A 63 24.92 -1.83 3.50
N LEU A 64 24.44 -2.25 2.34
CA LEU A 64 23.08 -1.96 1.91
C LEU A 64 22.07 -2.71 2.78
N LEU A 65 22.33 -3.98 3.11
CA LEU A 65 21.49 -4.74 4.03
C LEU A 65 21.41 -4.09 5.41
N PHE A 66 22.55 -3.66 5.97
CA PHE A 66 22.58 -2.96 7.25
C PHE A 66 21.89 -1.60 7.19
N GLU A 67 22.08 -0.82 6.12
CA GLU A 67 21.37 0.44 5.91
C GLU A 67 19.84 0.22 5.93
N MET A 68 19.34 -0.77 5.21
CA MET A 68 17.92 -1.10 5.17
C MET A 68 17.40 -1.52 6.55
N LEU A 69 18.15 -2.36 7.29
CA LEU A 69 17.81 -2.75 8.65
C LEU A 69 17.65 -1.54 9.58
N ILE A 70 18.56 -0.57 9.51
CA ILE A 70 18.50 0.66 10.31
C ILE A 70 17.28 1.51 9.93
N LEU A 71 17.01 1.67 8.62
CA LEU A 71 15.87 2.45 8.15
C LEU A 71 14.53 1.82 8.59
N GLU A 72 14.41 0.50 8.57
CA GLU A 72 13.22 -0.21 9.08
C GLU A 72 13.03 0.02 10.59
N GLY A 73 14.11 0.01 11.37
CA GLY A 73 14.05 0.35 12.80
C GLY A 73 13.57 1.78 13.07
N ALA A 74 13.90 2.73 12.17
CA ALA A 74 13.45 4.12 12.28
C ALA A 74 11.97 4.32 11.91
N GLN A 75 11.29 3.32 11.35
CA GLN A 75 9.91 3.44 10.87
C GLN A 75 8.84 3.40 11.98
N ALA A 76 9.22 3.37 13.25
CA ALA A 76 8.28 3.31 14.37
C ALA A 76 7.30 4.50 14.36
N GLY A 77 6.02 4.22 14.04
CA GLY A 77 4.96 5.22 13.97
C GLY A 77 4.98 6.12 12.72
N LEU A 78 5.82 5.84 11.73
CA LEU A 78 5.93 6.60 10.48
C LEU A 78 5.55 5.74 9.27
N SER A 79 5.27 6.39 8.14
CA SER A 79 5.13 5.69 6.87
C SER A 79 6.51 5.41 6.26
N TRP A 80 6.64 4.28 5.55
CA TRP A 80 7.88 3.95 4.83
C TRP A 80 8.29 5.03 3.81
N GLU A 81 7.31 5.66 3.14
CA GLU A 81 7.55 6.81 2.27
C GLU A 81 8.26 7.97 2.99
N THR A 82 7.93 8.22 4.27
CA THR A 82 8.59 9.25 5.09
C THR A 82 10.04 8.89 5.38
N ILE A 83 10.31 7.61 5.68
CA ILE A 83 11.67 7.11 5.93
C ILE A 83 12.51 7.21 4.65
N LEU A 84 12.00 6.75 3.51
CA LEU A 84 12.70 6.83 2.23
C LEU A 84 13.01 8.28 1.83
N LYS A 85 12.09 9.22 2.05
CA LYS A 85 12.36 10.67 1.84
C LYS A 85 13.52 11.19 2.70
N LYS A 86 13.72 10.61 3.89
CA LYS A 86 14.81 10.97 4.83
C LYS A 86 16.09 10.16 4.62
N ARG A 87 16.11 9.13 3.78
CA ARG A 87 17.25 8.22 3.56
C ARG A 87 18.58 8.93 3.29
N LYS A 88 18.57 9.97 2.46
CA LYS A 88 19.78 10.80 2.19
C LYS A 88 20.29 11.52 3.44
N GLY A 89 19.42 11.87 4.36
CA GLY A 89 19.78 12.45 5.65
C GLY A 89 20.46 11.44 6.56
N TYR A 90 19.90 10.22 6.67
CA TYR A 90 20.51 9.13 7.43
C TYR A 90 21.91 8.77 6.94
N ARG A 91 22.16 8.81 5.63
CA ARG A 91 23.50 8.56 5.06
C ARG A 91 24.54 9.63 5.38
N LYS A 92 24.11 10.84 5.77
CA LYS A 92 24.99 11.99 6.04
C LYS A 92 25.27 12.21 7.53
N ALA A 93 24.42 11.67 8.39
CA ALA A 93 24.52 11.79 9.84
C ALA A 93 25.62 10.86 10.37
#